data_AF-A0A562WM14-F1
#
_entry.id   AF-A0A562WM14-F1
#
_cell.length_a   1.000
_cell.length_b   1.000
_cell.length_c   1.000
_cell.angle_alpha   90.00
_cell.angle_beta   90.00
_cell.angle_gamma   90.00
#
_symmetry.space_group_name_H-M   'P 1'
#
loop_
_entity.id
_entity.type
_entity.pdbx_description
1 polymer ?
#
loop_
_entity_poly.entity_id
_entity_poly.type
_entity_poly.pdbx_seq_one_letter_code
_entity_poly.pdbx_strand_id
1 'polypeptide(L)'
;MGYLVVPSGRLHLPQSDEAAAAAAAMTAMTGRSGWFDPGDPTASQTLTELGRWVAASIERDGDWIEFGPEDLGDAKWSEQAEAFYRALAPFVRSGTVHIEGEDGGQWSYTYADGQVTEAE
;
A
#
# COMPACT_ATOMS: atom_id res chain seq x y z
N MET A 1 -8.03 14.27 13.17
CA MET A 1 -8.99 13.43 12.41
C MET A 1 -8.25 12.98 11.16
N GLY A 2 -8.04 11.68 10.96
CA GLY A 2 -7.57 11.19 9.66
C GLY A 2 -8.76 10.76 8.81
N TYR A 3 -8.50 10.61 7.52
CA TYR A 3 -9.48 10.34 6.47
C TYR A 3 -9.57 8.83 6.23
N LEU A 4 -10.76 8.25 6.42
CA LEU A 4 -10.97 6.81 6.21
C LEU A 4 -11.05 6.49 4.73
N VAL A 5 -10.51 5.33 4.35
CA VAL A 5 -10.50 4.85 2.97
C VAL A 5 -10.81 3.36 2.90
N VAL A 6 -11.34 2.95 1.76
CA VAL A 6 -11.64 1.56 1.39
C VAL A 6 -10.82 1.23 0.14
N PRO A 7 -9.59 0.69 0.30
CA PRO A 7 -8.81 0.20 -0.82
C PRO A 7 -9.37 -1.11 -1.36
N SER A 8 -9.26 -1.31 -2.67
CA SER A 8 -9.57 -2.57 -3.35
C SER A 8 -8.72 -2.72 -4.60
N GLY A 9 -8.33 -3.94 -4.94
CA GLY A 9 -7.65 -4.20 -6.20
C GLY A 9 -6.57 -5.25 -6.08
N ARG A 10 -5.80 -5.45 -7.15
CA ARG A 10 -4.82 -6.53 -7.22
C ARG A 10 -3.63 -6.12 -8.07
N LEU A 11 -2.43 -6.47 -7.60
CA LEU A 11 -1.16 -6.19 -8.27
C LEU A 11 -0.41 -7.49 -8.58
N HIS A 12 0.13 -7.59 -9.79
CA HIS A 12 1.07 -8.62 -10.18
C HIS A 12 2.46 -8.23 -9.66
N LEU A 13 2.83 -8.76 -8.51
CA LEU A 13 4.10 -8.55 -7.83
C LEU A 13 4.76 -9.92 -7.65
N PRO A 14 5.77 -10.28 -8.47
CA PRO A 14 6.45 -11.56 -8.35
C PRO A 14 6.92 -11.84 -6.92
N GLN A 15 6.81 -13.09 -6.46
CA GLN A 15 7.18 -13.44 -5.08
C GLN A 15 8.65 -13.21 -4.78
N SER A 16 9.50 -13.33 -5.79
CA SER A 16 10.92 -12.99 -5.70
C SER A 16 11.18 -11.53 -5.32
N ASP A 17 10.26 -10.63 -5.65
CA ASP A 17 10.44 -9.18 -5.53
C ASP A 17 9.84 -8.64 -4.21
N GLU A 18 9.12 -9.46 -3.44
CA GLU A 18 8.38 -9.02 -2.25
C GLU A 18 9.27 -8.38 -1.19
N ALA A 19 10.38 -9.01 -0.82
CA ALA A 19 11.27 -8.48 0.21
C ALA A 19 11.88 -7.13 -0.21
N ALA A 20 12.20 -6.97 -1.50
CA ALA A 20 12.72 -5.72 -2.03
C ALA A 20 11.63 -4.63 -2.07
N ALA A 21 10.41 -4.99 -2.46
CA ALA A 21 9.26 -4.10 -2.48
C ALA A 21 8.89 -3.61 -1.07
N ALA A 22 8.84 -4.51 -0.09
CA ALA A 22 8.56 -4.14 1.30
C ALA A 22 9.66 -3.23 1.89
N ALA A 23 10.94 -3.51 1.62
CA ALA A 23 12.03 -2.65 2.04
C ALA A 23 11.97 -1.25 1.41
N ALA A 24 11.65 -1.17 0.11
CA ALA A 24 11.46 0.09 -0.59
C ALA A 24 10.27 0.88 -0.03
N ALA A 25 9.14 0.20 0.25
CA ALA A 25 7.96 0.80 0.84
C ALA A 25 8.24 1.36 2.24
N MET A 26 8.90 0.61 3.13
CA MET A 26 9.30 1.10 4.45
C MET A 26 10.22 2.31 4.38
N THR A 27 11.21 2.26 3.48
CA THR A 27 12.14 3.37 3.25
C THR A 27 11.39 4.61 2.77
N ALA A 28 10.39 4.44 1.90
CA ALA A 28 9.54 5.53 1.46
C ALA A 28 8.67 6.05 2.62
N MET A 29 8.02 5.21 3.40
CA MET A 29 7.17 5.69 4.50
C MET A 29 7.95 6.44 5.60
N THR A 30 9.25 6.14 5.74
CA THR A 30 10.11 6.77 6.74
C THR A 30 10.21 8.29 6.55
N GLY A 31 9.96 9.04 7.63
CA GLY A 31 10.04 10.50 7.63
C GLY A 31 8.83 11.22 7.04
N ARG A 32 7.76 10.50 6.70
CA ARG A 32 6.47 11.04 6.24
C ARG A 32 5.43 10.99 7.34
N SER A 33 4.44 11.87 7.26
CA SER A 33 3.37 11.95 8.27
C SER A 33 2.47 10.71 8.17
N GLY A 34 2.37 9.95 9.26
CA GLY A 34 1.48 8.81 9.34
C GLY A 34 1.63 8.00 10.63
N TRP A 35 1.20 6.74 10.59
CA TRP A 35 1.07 5.84 11.75
C TRP A 35 2.20 4.81 11.82
N PHE A 36 2.92 4.58 10.72
CA PHE A 36 4.08 3.71 10.69
C PHE A 36 5.25 4.39 11.43
N ASP A 37 5.76 3.71 12.45
CA ASP A 37 6.99 4.07 13.16
C ASP A 37 8.11 3.10 12.76
N PRO A 38 9.17 3.56 12.07
CA PRO A 38 10.31 2.71 11.70
C PRO A 38 11.12 2.23 12.91
N GLY A 39 10.93 2.83 14.09
CA GLY A 39 11.53 2.39 15.35
C GLY A 39 10.75 1.30 16.08
N ASP A 40 9.54 0.97 15.64
CA ASP A 40 8.72 -0.08 16.24
C ASP A 40 9.28 -1.47 15.87
N PRO A 41 9.82 -2.25 16.84
CA PRO A 41 10.37 -3.58 16.56
C PRO A 41 9.30 -4.60 16.15
N THR A 42 8.01 -4.26 16.29
CA THR A 42 6.88 -5.07 15.81
C THR A 42 6.47 -4.72 14.39
N ALA A 43 7.05 -3.67 13.80
CA ALA A 43 6.88 -3.37 12.38
C ALA A 43 7.62 -4.43 11.55
N SER A 44 6.87 -5.43 11.11
CA SER A 44 7.36 -6.49 10.24
C SER A 44 7.68 -5.99 8.82
N GLN A 45 8.47 -6.80 8.12
CA GLN A 45 9.11 -6.51 6.85
C GLN A 45 8.36 -7.09 5.63
N THR A 46 7.11 -7.53 5.77
CA THR A 46 6.30 -8.05 4.65
C THR A 46 5.23 -7.05 4.22
N LEU A 47 4.80 -7.09 2.96
CA LEU A 47 3.75 -6.19 2.48
C LEU A 47 2.42 -6.43 3.20
N THR A 48 2.08 -7.69 3.48
CA THR A 48 0.89 -8.07 4.28
C THR A 48 0.85 -7.35 5.62
N GLU A 49 1.96 -7.31 6.33
CA GLU A 49 2.01 -6.67 7.65
C GLU A 49 2.12 -5.14 7.57
N LEU A 50 2.67 -4.61 6.48
CA LEU A 50 2.69 -3.16 6.23
C LEU A 50 1.31 -2.60 5.87
N GLY A 51 0.41 -3.41 5.30
CA GLY A 51 -0.92 -2.99 4.86
C GLY A 51 -1.69 -2.21 5.94
N ARG A 52 -1.62 -2.68 7.19
CA ARG A 52 -2.31 -2.04 8.30
C ARG A 52 -1.91 -0.59 8.52
N TRP A 53 -0.70 -0.18 8.13
CA TRP A 53 -0.24 1.20 8.33
C TRP A 53 -0.69 2.15 7.22
N VAL A 54 -1.16 1.59 6.11
CA VAL A 54 -1.59 2.31 4.92
C VAL A 54 -3.09 2.15 4.67
N ALA A 55 -3.83 1.83 5.73
CA ALA A 55 -5.28 1.63 5.74
C ALA A 55 -5.75 0.55 4.75
N ALA A 56 -4.97 -0.52 4.56
CA ALA A 56 -5.31 -1.64 3.69
C ALA A 56 -5.12 -3.00 4.40
N SER A 57 -5.98 -3.97 4.12
CA SER A 57 -5.61 -5.38 4.22
C SER A 57 -4.89 -5.79 2.94
N ILE A 58 -3.83 -6.60 3.07
CA ILE A 58 -3.04 -7.09 1.95
C ILE A 58 -2.89 -8.60 2.07
N GLU A 59 -3.44 -9.33 1.11
CA GLU A 59 -3.33 -10.79 1.03
C GLU A 59 -2.43 -11.21 -0.13
N ARG A 60 -1.66 -12.26 0.09
CA ARG A 60 -0.73 -12.82 -0.90
C ARG A 60 -1.35 -14.04 -1.58
N ASP A 61 -1.34 -14.05 -2.91
CA ASP A 61 -1.72 -15.20 -3.75
C ASP A 61 -0.67 -15.44 -4.85
N GLY A 62 0.32 -16.29 -4.56
CA GLY A 62 1.40 -16.60 -5.50
C GLY A 62 2.18 -15.35 -5.91
N ASP A 63 2.21 -15.03 -7.20
CA ASP A 63 2.83 -13.81 -7.77
C ASP A 63 1.92 -12.58 -7.74
N TRP A 64 0.83 -12.64 -6.97
CA TRP A 64 -0.08 -11.51 -6.83
C TRP A 64 -0.29 -11.13 -5.38
N ILE A 65 -0.62 -9.86 -5.19
CA ILE A 65 -1.14 -9.32 -3.94
C ILE A 65 -2.51 -8.70 -4.19
N GLU A 66 -3.44 -8.93 -3.26
CA GLU A 66 -4.79 -8.37 -3.27
C GLU A 66 -4.94 -7.37 -2.12
N PHE A 67 -5.56 -6.25 -2.43
CA PHE A 67 -5.85 -5.17 -1.50
C PHE A 67 -7.33 -5.21 -1.14
N GLY A 68 -7.62 -5.05 0.14
CA GLY A 68 -8.97 -4.90 0.67
C GLY A 68 -9.01 -3.86 1.80
N PRO A 69 -10.21 -3.55 2.31
CA PRO A 69 -10.34 -2.69 3.48
C PRO A 69 -9.60 -3.27 4.69
N GLU A 70 -9.06 -2.37 5.50
CA GLU A 70 -8.48 -2.74 6.78
C GLU A 70 -9.60 -2.75 7.83
N ASP A 71 -9.93 -3.95 8.32
CA ASP A 71 -11.10 -4.15 9.20
C ASP A 71 -10.75 -4.09 10.70
N LEU A 72 -9.47 -3.99 11.07
CA LEU A 72 -8.99 -4.24 12.44
C LEU A 72 -8.33 -3.04 13.12
N GLY A 73 -8.17 -1.90 12.44
CA GLY A 73 -7.28 -0.83 12.89
C GLY A 73 -7.81 0.59 12.70
N ASP A 74 -7.06 1.51 13.31
CA ASP A 74 -7.30 2.97 13.28
C ASP A 74 -6.55 3.66 12.13
N ALA A 75 -5.92 2.91 11.23
CA ALA A 75 -5.08 3.49 10.20
C ALA A 75 -5.92 4.24 9.17
N LYS A 76 -5.40 5.40 8.79
CA LYS A 76 -6.10 6.36 7.94
C LYS A 76 -5.22 6.76 6.79
N TRP A 77 -5.84 7.30 5.76
CA TRP A 77 -5.09 7.86 4.64
C TRP A 77 -4.07 8.89 5.15
N SER A 78 -2.86 8.82 4.60
CA SER A 78 -1.70 9.55 5.09
C SER A 78 -0.64 9.72 3.99
N GLU A 79 0.35 10.58 4.24
CA GLU A 79 1.50 10.73 3.34
C GLU A 79 2.32 9.43 3.24
N GLN A 80 2.29 8.60 4.28
CA GLN A 80 2.89 7.27 4.27
C GLN A 80 2.12 6.31 3.33
N ALA A 81 0.79 6.33 3.36
CA ALA A 81 -0.02 5.52 2.46
C ALA A 81 0.28 5.88 0.99
N GLU A 82 0.26 7.17 0.64
CA GLU A 82 0.59 7.63 -0.71
C GLU A 82 2.01 7.18 -1.13
N ALA A 83 2.99 7.33 -0.23
CA ALA A 83 4.37 6.92 -0.47
C ALA A 83 4.52 5.40 -0.66
N PHE A 84 3.76 4.60 0.09
CA PHE A 84 3.72 3.16 -0.05
C PHE A 84 3.28 2.75 -1.45
N TYR A 85 2.12 3.25 -1.91
CA TYR A 85 1.59 2.89 -3.24
C TYR A 85 2.57 3.28 -4.35
N ARG A 86 3.20 4.46 -4.25
CA ARG A 86 4.20 4.89 -5.25
C ARG A 86 5.48 4.05 -5.21
N ALA A 87 5.93 3.62 -4.04
CA ALA A 87 7.16 2.85 -3.88
C ALA A 87 7.08 1.43 -4.47
N LEU A 88 5.87 0.87 -4.60
CA LEU A 88 5.68 -0.44 -5.22
C LEU A 88 5.95 -0.44 -6.73
N ALA A 89 5.89 0.72 -7.38
CA ALA A 89 5.90 0.83 -8.84
C ALA A 89 7.02 0.02 -9.53
N PRO A 90 8.30 0.10 -9.13
CA PRO A 90 9.39 -0.61 -9.82
C PRO A 90 9.29 -2.14 -9.78
N PHE A 91 8.51 -2.70 -8.85
CA PHE A 91 8.40 -4.14 -8.61
C PHE A 91 7.12 -4.73 -9.20
N VAL A 92 6.10 -3.90 -9.42
CA VAL A 92 4.80 -4.33 -9.94
C VAL A 92 4.85 -4.38 -11.46
N ARG A 93 4.45 -5.53 -12.02
CA ARG A 93 4.39 -5.74 -13.48
C ARG A 93 3.14 -5.09 -14.07
N SER A 94 2.01 -5.27 -13.38
CA SER A 94 0.72 -4.72 -13.77
C SER A 94 -0.28 -4.77 -12.62
N GLY A 95 -1.34 -3.98 -12.71
CA GLY A 95 -2.49 -4.05 -11.80
C GLY A 95 -2.99 -2.67 -11.43
N THR A 96 -4.09 -2.63 -10.68
CA THR A 96 -4.69 -1.38 -10.21
C THR A 96 -5.16 -1.55 -8.78
N VAL A 97 -4.93 -0.53 -7.96
CA VAL A 97 -5.59 -0.36 -6.66
C VAL A 97 -6.49 0.85 -6.76
N HIS A 98 -7.76 0.67 -6.43
CA HIS A 98 -8.77 1.72 -6.26
C HIS A 98 -8.87 2.07 -4.79
N ILE A 99 -9.01 3.36 -4.51
CA ILE A 99 -9.22 3.87 -3.16
C ILE A 99 -10.52 4.68 -3.17
N GLU A 100 -11.44 4.33 -2.27
CA GLU A 100 -12.65 5.11 -2.01
C GLU A 100 -12.55 5.78 -0.63
N GLY A 101 -12.67 7.09 -0.58
CA GLY A 101 -12.67 7.86 0.67
C GLY A 101 -14.03 7.91 1.33
N GLU A 102 -14.06 8.27 2.62
CA GLU A 102 -15.29 8.35 3.42
C GLU A 102 -16.35 9.35 2.92
N ASP A 103 -15.97 10.29 2.07
CA ASP A 103 -16.84 11.26 1.41
C ASP A 103 -17.31 10.81 0.01
N GLY A 104 -16.95 9.59 -0.41
CA GLY A 104 -17.22 9.06 -1.73
C GLY A 104 -16.26 9.54 -2.82
N GLY A 105 -15.20 10.29 -2.46
CA GLY A 105 -14.09 10.57 -3.37
C GLY A 105 -13.40 9.27 -3.79
N GLN A 106 -13.04 9.15 -5.06
CA GLN A 106 -12.38 7.97 -5.59
C GLN A 106 -11.10 8.37 -6.29
N TRP A 107 -10.08 7.54 -6.17
CA TRP A 107 -8.88 7.64 -6.97
C TRP A 107 -8.27 6.25 -7.14
N SER A 108 -7.24 6.13 -7.98
CA SER A 108 -6.60 4.85 -8.24
C SER A 108 -5.11 4.99 -8.53
N TYR A 109 -4.37 3.94 -8.21
CA TYR A 109 -2.98 3.72 -8.60
C TYR A 109 -2.95 2.59 -9.63
N THR A 110 -2.68 2.93 -10.88
CA THR A 110 -2.54 1.94 -11.97
C THR A 110 -1.06 1.73 -12.27
N TYR A 111 -0.65 0.46 -12.24
CA TYR A 111 0.73 0.02 -12.41
C TYR A 111 0.89 -0.64 -13.78
N ALA A 112 1.94 -0.24 -14.49
CA ALA A 112 2.35 -0.86 -15.74
C ALA A 112 3.84 -0.64 -15.95
N ASP A 113 4.56 -1.69 -16.35
CA ASP A 113 5.97 -1.60 -16.77
C ASP A 113 6.90 -0.91 -15.76
N GLY A 114 6.69 -1.14 -14.46
CA GLY A 114 7.49 -0.55 -13.40
C GLY A 114 7.13 0.90 -13.05
N GLN A 115 6.06 1.44 -13.63
CA GLN A 115 5.56 2.80 -13.42
C GLN A 115 4.19 2.77 -12.75
N VAL A 116 3.82 3.88 -12.10
CA VAL A 116 2.50 4.10 -11.52
C VAL A 116 1.91 5.39 -12.05
N THR A 117 0.62 5.34 -12.38
CA THR A 117 -0.20 6.50 -12.73
C THR A 117 -1.31 6.64 -11.71
N GLU A 118 -1.51 7.87 -11.23
CA GLU A 118 -2.58 8.22 -10.32
C GLU A 118 -3.73 8.90 -11.10
N ALA A 119 -4.97 8.51 -10.82
CA ALA A 119 -6.16 9.08 -11.46
C ALA A 119 -7.26 9.26 -10.42
N GLU A 120 -7.94 10.41 -10.47
CA GLU A 120 -9.14 10.78 -9.69
C GLU A 120 -10.42 10.49 -10.48
#